data_AF-A0A3D4UUV5-F1
#
_entry.id   AF-A0A3D4UUV5-F1
#
_cell.length_a   1.000
_cell.length_b   1.000
_cell.length_c   1.000
_cell.angle_alpha   90.00
_cell.angle_beta   90.00
_cell.angle_gamma   90.00
#
_symmetry.space_group_name_H-M   'P 1'
#
loop_
_entity.id
_entity.type
_entity.pdbx_description
1 polymer ?
#
loop_
_entity_poly.entity_id
_entity_poly.type
_entity_poly.pdbx_seq_one_letter_code
_entity_poly.pdbx_strand_id
1 'polypeptide(L)' 'MAQQILRYTINQDGTVSEEVSGVIGNDCMKITESIEKSLGTSVYIEPKPEFYQSFFL' A
#
# COMPACT_ATOMS: atom_id res chain seq x y z
N MET A 1 11.50 -5.97 13.90
CA MET A 1 10.39 -5.71 12.96
C MET A 1 10.88 -4.68 11.95
N ALA A 2 10.59 -4.85 10.66
CA ALA A 2 10.93 -3.84 9.66
C ALA A 2 10.09 -2.57 9.87
N GLN A 3 10.64 -1.40 9.54
CA GLN A 3 9.88 -0.16 9.59
C GLN A 3 8.86 -0.13 8.46
N GLN A 4 7.60 0.14 8.81
CA GLN A 4 6.52 0.32 7.84
C GLN A 4 6.60 1.72 7.24
N ILE A 5 6.55 1.82 5.91
CA ILE A 5 6.67 3.08 5.18
C ILE A 5 5.54 3.12 4.14
N LEU A 6 4.76 4.21 4.18
CA LEU A 6 3.80 4.57 3.15
C LEU A 6 4.32 5.83 2.46
N ARG A 7 4.60 5.73 1.16
CA ARG A 7 5.05 6.86 0.33
C ARG A 7 3.92 7.24 -0.61
N TYR A 8 3.58 8.52 -0.61
CA TYR A 8 2.62 9.11 -1.53
C TYR A 8 3.32 10.01 -2.54
N THR A 9 3.01 9.82 -3.82
CA THR A 9 3.39 10.74 -4.90
C THR A 9 2.10 11.34 -5.46
N ILE A 10 1.97 12.65 -5.36
CA ILE A 10 0.80 13.40 -5.86
C ILE A 10 1.22 14.14 -7.12
N ASN A 11 0.61 13.78 -8.25
CA ASN A 11 0.84 14.43 -9.52
C ASN A 11 0.01 15.72 -9.64
N GLN A 12 0.38 16.60 -10.57
CA GLN A 12 -0.33 17.88 -10.76
C GLN A 12 -1.77 17.71 -11.25
N ASP A 13 -2.09 16.58 -11.87
CA ASP A 13 -3.44 16.20 -12.30
C ASP A 13 -4.31 15.67 -11.15
N GLY A 14 -3.75 15.58 -9.93
CA GLY A 14 -4.43 15.05 -8.75
C GLY A 14 -4.32 13.53 -8.59
N THR A 15 -3.68 12.83 -9.52
CA THR A 15 -3.45 11.38 -9.39
C THR A 15 -2.49 11.11 -8.24
N VAL A 16 -2.91 10.25 -7.30
CA VAL A 16 -2.10 9.82 -6.15
C VAL A 16 -1.58 8.41 -6.40
N SER A 17 -0.26 8.24 -6.35
CA SER A 17 0.39 6.93 -6.31
C SER A 17 0.78 6.61 -4.86
N GLU A 18 0.44 5.41 -4.41
CA GLU A 18 0.81 4.90 -3.09
C GLU A 18 1.81 3.76 -3.22
N GLU A 19 2.89 3.82 -2.43
CA GLU A 19 3.87 2.75 -2.32
C GLU A 19 4.03 2.33 -0.86
N VAL A 20 3.72 1.06 -0.58
CA VAL A 20 3.82 0.47 0.76
C VAL A 20 5.06 -0.42 0.84
N SER A 21 5.80 -0.32 1.94
CA SER A 21 7.00 -1.14 2.22
C SER A 21 7.08 -1.54 3.69
N GLY A 22 7.78 -2.63 3.99
CA GLY A 22 7.97 -3.12 5.37
C GLY A 22 6.77 -3.88 5.95
N VAL A 23 5.87 -4.36 5.09
CA VAL A 23 4.71 -5.21 5.44
C VAL A 23 4.75 -6.52 4.65
N ILE A 24 4.12 -7.56 5.18
CA ILE A 24 4.03 -8.89 4.58
C ILE A 24 2.56 -9.29 4.46
N GLY A 25 2.23 -10.01 3.40
CA GLY A 25 0.89 -10.53 3.20
C GLY A 25 -0.16 -9.44 3.09
N ASN A 26 -1.31 -9.69 3.71
CA ASN A 26 -2.49 -8.84 3.59
C ASN A 26 -2.46 -7.59 4.49
N ASP A 27 -1.36 -7.34 5.21
CA ASP A 27 -1.26 -6.20 6.11
C ASP A 27 -1.19 -4.87 5.35
N CYS A 28 -0.73 -4.86 4.08
CA CYS A 28 -0.79 -3.65 3.26
C CYS A 28 -2.23 -3.12 3.14
N MET A 29 -3.20 -4.01 2.89
CA MET A 29 -4.60 -3.61 2.73
C MET A 29 -5.20 -3.02 4.01
N LYS A 30 -4.76 -3.49 5.19
CA LYS A 30 -5.30 -2.99 6.46
C LYS A 30 -4.81 -1.58 6.76
N ILE A 31 -3.53 -1.30 6.47
CA ILE A 31 -2.94 -0.01 6.80
C ILE A 31 -3.32 1.09 5.80
N THR A 32 -3.69 0.74 4.57
CA THR A 32 -4.10 1.70 3.53
C THR A 32 -5.61 1.97 3.51
N GLU A 33 -6.44 1.11 4.11
CA GLU A 33 -7.91 1.14 4.00
C GLU A 33 -8.53 2.53 4.26
N SER A 34 -8.14 3.21 5.33
CA SER A 34 -8.72 4.52 5.67
C SER A 34 -8.32 5.62 4.68
N ILE A 35 -7.12 5.51 4.10
CA ILE A 35 -6.57 6.49 3.18
C ILE A 35 -7.17 6.27 1.80
N GLU A 36 -7.24 5.03 1.32
CA GLU A 36 -7.89 4.69 0.06
C GLU A 36 -9.37 5.13 0.06
N LYS A 37 -10.11 4.87 1.16
CA LYS A 37 -11.49 5.36 1.31
C LYS A 37 -11.64 6.88 1.22
N SER A 38 -10.59 7.61 1.59
CA SER A 38 -10.58 9.08 1.57
C SER A 38 -10.15 9.65 0.21
N LEU A 39 -9.28 8.94 -0.51
CA LEU A 39 -8.74 9.36 -1.82
C LEU A 39 -9.67 9.00 -2.98
N GLY A 40 -10.47 7.94 -2.85
CA GLY A 40 -11.45 7.51 -3.85
C GLY A 40 -11.19 6.10 -4.37
N THR A 41 -11.47 5.86 -5.65
CA THR A 41 -11.38 4.53 -6.25
C THR A 41 -9.97 4.26 -6.79
N SER A 42 -9.35 3.16 -6.36
CA SER A 42 -8.09 2.67 -6.91
C SER A 42 -8.25 2.31 -8.39
N VAL A 43 -7.47 2.96 -9.26
CA VAL A 43 -7.49 2.72 -10.72
C VAL A 43 -6.53 1.61 -11.15
N TYR A 44 -5.51 1.33 -10.35
CA TYR A 44 -4.50 0.30 -10.63
C TYR A 44 -3.87 -0.17 -9.32
N ILE A 45 -3.59 -1.48 -9.22
CA ILE A 45 -2.93 -2.10 -8.06
C ILE A 45 -1.91 -3.11 -8.58
N GLU A 46 -0.67 -2.98 -8.10
CA GLU A 46 0.42 -3.92 -8.39
C GLU A 46 0.95 -4.53 -7.07
N PRO A 47 0.63 -5.80 -6.76
CA PRO A 47 1.16 -6.45 -5.58
C PRO A 47 2.68 -6.67 -5.67
N LYS A 48 3.41 -6.24 -4.64
CA LYS A 48 4.84 -6.55 -4.48
C LYS A 48 5.06 -8.01 -4.05
N PRO A 49 6.25 -8.60 -4.24
CA PRO A 49 6.51 -9.99 -3.84
C PRO A 49 6.16 -10.32 -2.39
N GLU A 50 6.34 -9.37 -1.46
CA GLU A 50 6.04 -9.50 -0.04
C GLU A 50 4.55 -9.76 0.24
N PHE A 51 3.66 -9.36 -0.68
CA PHE A 51 2.23 -9.65 -0.60
C PHE A 51 1.94 -11.16 -0.63
N TYR A 52 2.75 -11.93 -1.38
CA TYR A 52 2.58 -13.38 -1.50
C TYR A 52 3.33 -14.17 -0.43
N GLN A 53 4.11 -13.47 0.41
CA GLN A 53 4.80 -14.10 1.52
C GLN A 53 3.81 -14.36 2.65
N SER A 54 3.82 -15.59 3.16
CA SER A 54 3.18 -15.91 4.42
C SER A 54 4.22 -15.82 5.52
N PHE A 55 3.87 -15.19 6.64
CA PHE A 55 4.72 -15.20 7.82
C PHE A 55 4.71 -16.62 8.39
N PHE A 56 5.69 -17.44 8.02
CA PHE A 56 5.96 -18.70 8.70
C PHE A 56 6.53 -18.34 10.08
N LEU A 57 5.72 -18.50 11.12
CA LEU A 57 6.17 -18.62 12.52
C LEU A 57 6.49 -20.08 12.82
#